data_AF-A0A522B3V5-F1
#
_entry.id   AF-A0A522B3V5-F1
#
_cell.length_a   1.000
_cell.length_b   1.000
_cell.length_c   1.000
_cell.angle_alpha   90.00
_cell.angle_beta   90.00
_cell.angle_gamma   90.00
#
_symmetry.space_group_name_H-M   'P 1'
#
loop_
_entity.id
_entity.type
_entity.pdbx_description
1 polymer ?
#
loop_
_entity_poly.entity_id
_entity_poly.type
_entity_poly.pdbx_seq_one_letter_code
_entity_poly.pdbx_strand_id
1 'polypeptide(L)'
;MSRPRPERLDPPLPSGLADAIYRQPAAPDLLETAGVAAYRLGDLEAAMVWLGRATAPILSPRILGNLGVVAWQTRKPEIARRLFRRALSLDPASAPTHNSLGVAFGRACPGVGAALHQ
;
A
#
# COMPACT_ATOMS: atom_id res chain seq x y z
N MET A 1 6.79 -26.42 -24.45
CA MET A 1 6.24 -25.11 -24.03
C MET A 1 6.72 -24.82 -22.62
N SER A 2 7.97 -24.38 -22.48
CA SER A 2 8.55 -24.05 -21.17
C SER A 2 8.34 -22.56 -20.94
N ARG A 3 7.29 -22.19 -20.20
CA ARG A 3 7.21 -20.84 -19.65
C ARG A 3 8.15 -20.81 -18.45
N PRO A 4 9.16 -19.92 -18.40
CA PRO A 4 10.01 -19.82 -17.23
C PRO A 4 9.13 -19.43 -16.05
N ARG A 5 9.22 -20.22 -14.97
CA ARG A 5 8.75 -19.82 -13.64
C ARG A 5 9.54 -18.55 -13.28
N PRO A 6 8.92 -17.37 -13.10
CA PRO A 6 9.64 -16.31 -12.46
C PRO A 6 9.77 -16.71 -10.99
N GLU A 7 10.91 -17.31 -10.67
CA GLU A 7 11.38 -17.59 -9.32
C GLU A 7 11.80 -16.29 -8.63
N ARG A 8 10.91 -15.30 -8.66
CA ARG A 8 10.98 -14.15 -7.76
C ARG A 8 10.02 -14.51 -6.66
N LEU A 9 10.54 -14.69 -5.44
CA LEU A 9 9.78 -14.95 -4.21
C LEU A 9 8.83 -13.79 -3.96
N ASP A 10 7.78 -13.72 -4.76
CA ASP A 10 6.72 -12.76 -4.66
C ASP A 10 5.86 -13.18 -3.46
N PRO A 11 5.53 -12.25 -2.55
CA PRO A 11 4.76 -12.57 -1.37
C PRO A 11 3.44 -13.26 -1.75
N PRO A 12 2.89 -14.14 -0.90
CA PRO A 12 1.75 -14.98 -1.24
C PRO A 12 0.59 -14.12 -1.77
N LEU A 13 0.19 -14.39 -3.02
CA LEU A 13 -0.94 -13.72 -3.66
C LEU A 13 -2.25 -14.40 -3.22
N PRO A 14 -3.34 -13.65 -3.04
CA PRO A 14 -4.65 -14.26 -2.81
C PRO A 14 -5.02 -15.18 -3.99
N SER A 15 -5.58 -16.35 -3.67
CA SER A 15 -6.05 -17.35 -4.63
C SER A 15 -7.11 -16.73 -5.56
N GLY A 16 -6.68 -16.32 -6.75
CA GLY A 16 -7.52 -15.62 -7.74
C GLY A 16 -6.77 -14.50 -8.48
N LEU A 17 -5.83 -13.82 -7.81
CA LEU A 17 -5.04 -12.76 -8.44
C LEU A 17 -3.77 -13.27 -9.13
N ALA A 18 -3.26 -14.42 -8.70
CA ALA A 18 -2.01 -14.99 -9.23
C ALA A 18 -2.04 -15.21 -10.75
N ASP A 19 -3.12 -15.79 -11.26
CA ASP A 19 -3.28 -16.09 -12.69
C ASP A 19 -3.47 -14.80 -13.52
N ALA A 20 -4.13 -13.78 -12.95
CA ALA A 20 -4.28 -12.47 -13.57
C ALA A 20 -2.95 -11.70 -13.65
N ILE A 21 -2.18 -11.66 -12.55
CA ILE A 21 -0.85 -11.06 -12.51
C ILE A 21 0.10 -11.82 -13.44
N TYR A 22 -0.01 -13.15 -13.51
CA TYR A 22 0.81 -13.94 -14.43
C TYR A 22 0.54 -13.58 -15.90
N ARG A 23 -0.72 -13.32 -16.25
CA ARG A 23 -1.08 -12.84 -17.59
C ARG A 23 -0.63 -11.39 -17.84
N GLN A 24 -0.65 -10.54 -16.82
CA GLN A 24 -0.32 -9.12 -16.93
C GLN A 24 0.51 -8.63 -15.72
N PRO A 25 1.83 -8.91 -15.70
CA PRO A 25 2.68 -8.71 -14.52
C PRO A 25 3.00 -7.24 -14.20
N ALA A 26 2.60 -6.33 -15.09
CA ALA A 26 2.85 -4.89 -14.98
C ALA A 26 1.55 -4.07 -14.95
N ALA A 27 0.38 -4.69 -14.85
CA ALA A 27 -0.88 -3.96 -14.74
C ALA A 27 -0.99 -3.31 -13.35
N PRO A 28 -0.96 -1.96 -13.25
CA PRO A 28 -0.92 -1.27 -11.97
C PRO A 28 -2.14 -1.57 -11.09
N ASP A 29 -3.33 -1.72 -11.68
CA ASP A 29 -4.56 -2.06 -10.96
C ASP A 29 -4.52 -3.45 -10.31
N LEU A 30 -3.88 -4.43 -10.98
CA LEU A 30 -3.72 -5.78 -10.42
C LEU A 30 -2.73 -5.77 -9.25
N LEU A 31 -1.61 -5.06 -9.42
CA LEU A 31 -0.61 -4.92 -8.37
C LEU A 31 -1.14 -4.13 -7.17
N GLU A 32 -1.97 -3.11 -7.41
CA GLU A 32 -2.69 -2.40 -6.36
C GLU A 32 -3.63 -3.33 -5.61
N THR A 33 -4.45 -4.10 -6.33
CA THR A 33 -5.39 -5.04 -5.73
C THR A 33 -4.67 -6.10 -4.90
N ALA A 34 -3.53 -6.62 -5.38
CA ALA A 34 -2.69 -7.54 -4.60
C ALA A 34 -2.17 -6.90 -3.32
N GLY A 35 -1.68 -5.66 -3.40
CA GLY A 35 -1.17 -4.95 -2.23
C GLY A 35 -2.25 -4.60 -1.19
N VAL A 36 -3.43 -4.19 -1.65
CA VAL A 36 -4.60 -3.97 -0.77
C VAL A 36 -5.06 -5.29 -0.15
N ALA A 37 -5.07 -6.38 -0.91
CA ALA A 37 -5.43 -7.69 -0.37
C ALA A 37 -4.42 -8.16 0.69
N ALA A 38 -3.12 -8.04 0.43
CA ALA A 38 -2.06 -8.34 1.39
C ALA A 38 -2.20 -7.50 2.67
N TYR A 39 -2.48 -6.20 2.53
CA TYR A 39 -2.76 -5.32 3.66
C TYR A 39 -3.94 -5.79 4.51
N ARG A 40 -5.05 -6.20 3.87
CA ARG A 40 -6.23 -6.74 4.57
C ARG A 40 -5.96 -8.07 5.25
N LEU A 41 -5.00 -8.85 4.76
CA LEU A 41 -4.54 -10.09 5.38
C LEU A 41 -3.54 -9.85 6.53
N GLY A 42 -3.14 -8.59 6.77
CA GLY A 42 -2.16 -8.24 7.78
C GLY A 42 -0.70 -8.42 7.35
N ASP A 43 -0.47 -8.87 6.11
CA ASP A 43 0.87 -8.98 5.53
C ASP A 43 1.31 -7.62 4.98
N LEU A 44 1.78 -6.78 5.90
CA LEU A 44 2.19 -5.42 5.57
C LEU A 44 3.47 -5.38 4.73
N GLU A 45 4.34 -6.38 4.84
CA GLU A 45 5.55 -6.46 4.02
C GLU A 45 5.19 -6.76 2.57
N ALA A 46 4.33 -7.77 2.35
CA ALA A 46 3.78 -8.06 1.03
C ALA A 46 3.07 -6.85 0.42
N ALA A 47 2.26 -6.16 1.22
CA ALA A 47 1.53 -4.98 0.78
C ALA A 47 2.47 -3.87 0.26
N MET A 48 3.58 -3.61 0.96
CA MET A 48 4.59 -2.64 0.51
C MET A 48 5.24 -3.05 -0.80
N VAL A 49 5.57 -4.33 -0.98
CA VAL A 49 6.19 -4.83 -2.22
C VAL A 49 5.24 -4.66 -3.39
N TRP A 50 3.99 -5.10 -3.25
CA TRP A 50 3.00 -5.04 -4.32
C TRP A 50 2.61 -3.62 -4.70
N LEU A 51 2.30 -2.77 -3.71
CA LEU A 51 1.99 -1.36 -3.95
C LEU A 51 3.19 -0.58 -4.48
N GLY A 52 4.41 -0.89 -4.01
CA GLY A 52 5.64 -0.30 -4.53
C GLY A 52 5.83 -0.60 -6.03
N ARG A 53 5.61 -1.86 -6.44
CA ARG A 53 5.63 -2.24 -7.86
C ARG A 53 4.53 -1.55 -8.67
N ALA A 54 3.34 -1.34 -8.08
CA ALA A 54 2.24 -0.64 -8.73
C ALA A 54 2.56 0.84 -9.01
N THR A 55 3.46 1.47 -8.24
CA THR A 55 3.91 2.86 -8.47
C THR A 55 4.97 3.01 -9.56
N ALA A 56 5.66 1.93 -9.96
CA ALA A 56 6.73 2.00 -10.96
C ALA A 56 6.24 2.36 -12.37
N PRO A 57 5.15 1.76 -12.91
CA PRO A 57 4.64 2.14 -14.23
C PRO A 57 3.76 3.40 -14.20
N ILE A 58 3.10 3.72 -13.07
CA ILE A 58 2.23 4.88 -12.95
C ILE A 58 2.24 5.47 -11.54
N LEU A 59 2.37 6.79 -11.45
CA LEU A 59 2.18 7.53 -10.21
C LEU A 59 0.72 7.91 -10.07
N SER A 60 -0.03 7.16 -9.27
CA SER A 60 -1.44 7.43 -8.96
C SER A 60 -1.60 7.92 -7.51
N PRO A 61 -2.36 9.00 -7.24
CA PRO A 61 -2.67 9.46 -5.88
C PRO A 61 -3.28 8.36 -5.01
N ARG A 62 -4.11 7.48 -5.61
CA ARG A 62 -4.74 6.34 -4.95
C ARG A 62 -3.71 5.31 -4.49
N ILE A 63 -2.82 4.88 -5.38
CA ILE A 63 -1.77 3.88 -5.07
C ILE A 63 -0.80 4.44 -4.03
N LEU A 64 -0.39 5.71 -4.17
CA LEU A 64 0.47 6.39 -3.20
C LEU A 64 -0.20 6.54 -1.83
N GLY A 65 -1.51 6.81 -1.79
CA GLY A 65 -2.29 6.84 -0.56
C GLY A 65 -2.32 5.48 0.14
N ASN A 66 -2.60 4.41 -0.60
CA ASN A 66 -2.58 3.04 -0.08
C ASN A 66 -1.19 2.66 0.44
N LEU A 67 -0.12 2.95 -0.31
CA LEU A 67 1.25 2.69 0.14
C LEU A 67 1.60 3.52 1.39
N GLY A 68 1.09 4.75 1.49
CA GLY A 68 1.23 5.60 2.66
C GLY A 68 0.60 4.99 3.92
N VAL A 69 -0.60 4.40 3.80
CA VAL A 69 -1.27 3.69 4.91
C VAL A 69 -0.45 2.48 5.36
N VAL A 70 0.05 1.68 4.42
CA VAL A 70 0.89 0.52 4.75
C VAL A 70 2.20 0.98 5.40
N ALA A 71 2.83 2.04 4.90
CA ALA A 71 4.03 2.62 5.50
C ALA A 71 3.77 3.13 6.93
N TRP A 72 2.60 3.72 7.18
CA TRP A 72 2.21 4.18 8.51
C TRP A 72 2.06 2.99 9.47
N GLN A 73 1.36 1.93 9.06
CA GLN A 73 1.16 0.74 9.90
C GLN A 73 2.43 -0.08 10.12
N THR A 74 3.39 -0.04 9.19
CA THR A 74 4.72 -0.66 9.35
C THR A 74 5.68 0.15 10.23
N ARG A 75 5.17 1.16 10.96
CA ARG A 75 5.96 2.07 11.81
C ARG A 75 7.03 2.85 11.02
N LYS A 76 6.74 3.20 9.76
CA LYS A 76 7.58 4.06 8.91
C LYS A 76 6.87 5.41 8.62
N PRO A 77 6.58 6.22 9.66
CA PRO A 77 5.76 7.42 9.53
C PRO A 77 6.36 8.47 8.58
N GLU A 78 7.69 8.59 8.53
CA GLU A 78 8.36 9.52 7.61
C GLU A 78 8.16 9.15 6.14
N ILE A 79 8.16 7.85 5.83
CA ILE A 79 7.88 7.36 4.48
C ILE A 79 6.41 7.63 4.14
N ALA A 80 5.50 7.33 5.06
CA ALA A 80 4.08 7.58 4.90
C ALA A 80 3.79 9.05 4.57
N ARG A 81 4.33 9.98 5.37
CA ARG A 81 4.17 11.43 5.14
C ARG A 81 4.68 11.87 3.76
N ARG A 82 5.83 11.35 3.33
CA ARG A 82 6.38 11.67 2.00
C ARG A 82 5.47 11.15 0.88
N LEU A 83 4.92 9.95 1.03
CA LEU A 83 4.00 9.35 0.06
C LEU A 83 2.68 10.11 -0.02
N PHE A 84 2.08 10.44 1.13
CA PHE A 84 0.86 11.25 1.18
C PHE A 84 1.05 12.63 0.58
N ARG A 85 2.17 13.29 0.90
CA ARG A 85 2.50 14.59 0.30
C ARG A 85 2.60 14.46 -1.22
N ARG A 86 3.25 13.42 -1.74
CA ARG A 86 3.36 13.20 -3.18
C ARG A 86 2.01 12.89 -3.82
N ALA A 87 1.15 12.14 -3.15
CA ALA A 87 -0.22 11.88 -3.60
C ALA A 87 -1.04 13.18 -3.69
N LEU A 88 -0.97 14.03 -2.67
CA LEU A 88 -1.63 15.34 -2.65
C LEU A 88 -1.02 16.33 -3.64
N SER A 89 0.27 16.23 -3.96
CA SER A 89 0.87 17.04 -5.02
C SER A 89 0.39 16.67 -6.42
N LEU A 90 -0.03 15.41 -6.62
CA LEU A 90 -0.61 14.97 -7.89
C LEU A 90 -2.08 15.38 -7.99
N ASP A 91 -2.83 15.19 -6.91
CA ASP A 91 -4.22 15.63 -6.81
C ASP A 91 -4.55 16.05 -5.37
N PRO A 92 -4.59 17.37 -5.10
CA PRO A 92 -4.93 17.92 -3.79
C PRO A 92 -6.37 17.59 -3.35
N ALA A 93 -7.27 17.35 -4.29
CA ALA A 93 -8.69 17.07 -4.04
C ALA A 93 -9.00 15.56 -4.05
N SER A 94 -7.98 14.70 -4.15
CA SER A 94 -8.12 13.25 -4.21
C SER A 94 -8.83 12.70 -2.97
N ALA A 95 -10.12 12.39 -3.10
CA ALA A 95 -10.91 11.74 -2.06
C ALA A 95 -10.26 10.41 -1.58
N PRO A 96 -9.69 9.54 -2.45
CA PRO A 96 -8.96 8.36 -2.00
C PRO A 96 -7.78 8.70 -1.08
N THR A 97 -7.01 9.74 -1.41
CA THR A 97 -5.84 10.14 -0.60
C THR A 97 -6.26 10.71 0.75
N HIS A 98 -7.32 11.53 0.79
CA HIS A 98 -7.89 12.02 2.05
C HIS A 98 -8.43 10.89 2.91
N ASN A 99 -9.09 9.90 2.31
CA ASN A 99 -9.52 8.70 3.03
C ASN A 99 -8.32 7.92 3.59
N SER A 100 -7.27 7.70 2.80
CA SER A 100 -6.04 7.05 3.26
C SER A 100 -5.36 7.82 4.41
N LEU A 101 -5.36 9.15 4.36
CA LEU A 101 -4.90 10.01 5.45
C LEU A 101 -5.77 9.84 6.70
N GLY A 102 -7.09 9.78 6.55
CA GLY A 102 -8.02 9.49 7.64
C GLY A 102 -7.81 8.10 8.24
N VAL A 103 -7.48 7.08 7.44
CA VAL A 103 -7.14 5.74 7.98
C VAL A 103 -5.82 5.76 8.73
N ALA A 104 -4.81 6.48 8.23
CA ALA A 104 -3.51 6.58 8.88
C ALA A 104 -3.56 7.44 10.16
N PHE A 105 -4.16 8.62 10.08
CA PHE A 105 -4.15 9.64 11.13
C PHE A 105 -5.46 9.75 11.93
N GLY A 106 -6.55 9.08 11.54
CA GLY A 106 -7.86 9.17 12.19
C GLY A 106 -7.93 8.53 13.59
N ARG A 107 -6.81 7.98 14.07
CA ARG A 107 -6.60 7.62 15.49
C ARG A 107 -5.62 8.53 16.23
N ALA A 108 -5.20 9.64 15.64
CA ALA A 108 -4.45 10.66 16.33
C ALA A 108 -5.41 11.56 17.13
N CYS A 109 -5.91 11.03 18.24
CA CYS A 109 -5.83 11.79 19.48
C CYS A 109 -4.45 11.50 20.09
N PRO A 110 -3.39 12.30 19.81
CA PRO A 110 -2.21 12.27 20.64
C PRO A 110 -2.55 13.04 21.93
N GLY A 111 -3.30 12.45 22.87
CA GLY A 111 -3.65 13.24 24.04
C GLY A 111 -4.56 12.70 25.14
N VAL A 112 -5.15 11.51 25.08
CA VAL A 112 -5.97 11.07 26.23
C VAL A 112 -5.76 9.59 26.57
N GLY A 113 -4.87 9.38 27.55
CA GLY A 113 -5.10 8.42 28.63
C GLY A 113 -4.36 7.08 28.57
N ALA A 114 -3.22 7.00 29.27
CA ALA A 114 -2.82 5.94 30.21
C ALA A 114 -1.28 5.78 30.21
N ALA A 115 -0.54 5.79 31.32
CA ALA A 115 -0.86 6.03 32.72
C ALA A 115 0.48 6.32 33.44
N LEU A 116 0.39 7.15 34.48
CA LEU A 116 1.09 7.02 35.76
C LEU A 116 2.06 5.83 35.88
N HIS A 117 3.34 6.12 36.04
CA HIS A 117 4.14 5.39 37.02
C HIS A 117 5.08 6.40 37.70
N GLN A 118 4.99 6.41 39.02
CA GLN A 118 5.87 7.14 39.94
C GLN A 118 7.30 6.63 39.85
#